data_AF-A0A7G9FG08-F1
#
_entry.id   AF-A0A7G9FG08-F1
#
_cell.length_a   1.000
_cell.length_b   1.000
_cell.length_c   1.000
_cell.angle_alpha   90.00
_cell.angle_beta   90.00
_cell.angle_gamma   90.00
#
_symmetry.space_group_name_H-M   'P 1'
#
loop_
_entity.id
_entity.type
_entity.pdbx_description
1 polymer ?
#
loop_
_entity_poly.entity_id
_entity_poly.type
_entity_poly.pdbx_seq_one_letter_code
_entity_poly.pdbx_strand_id
1 'polypeptide(L)'
;MIVLKIFSGLCAVYFFITLIRSLISWSNKYKTFIDFCRLEGDAETISYIGYKEFYGEEYGLRKSYSLGAALERLNSQYEKTCKKEYFEYGEYIRINRYKSILYVIVIFLCIIVVTVQM
;
A
#
# COMPACT_ATOMS: atom_id res chain seq x y z
N MET A 1 1.30 -32.64 19.94
CA MET A 1 2.24 -32.00 18.99
C MET A 1 1.72 -31.94 17.54
N ILE A 2 1.21 -33.03 16.96
CA ILE A 2 0.74 -33.04 15.55
C ILE A 2 -0.44 -32.07 15.27
N VAL A 3 -1.45 -32.03 16.14
CA VAL A 3 -2.62 -31.14 15.98
C VAL A 3 -2.23 -29.66 15.94
N LEU A 4 -1.28 -29.25 16.81
CA LEU A 4 -0.74 -27.89 16.86
C LEU A 4 0.07 -27.52 15.61
N LYS A 5 0.78 -28.48 15.00
CA LYS A 5 1.52 -28.27 13.73
C LYS A 5 0.58 -28.11 12.52
N ILE A 6 -0.52 -28.86 12.50
CA ILE A 6 -1.53 -28.74 11.44
C ILE A 6 -2.26 -27.40 11.55
N PHE A 7 -2.63 -27.01 12.78
CA PHE A 7 -3.31 -25.72 13.03
C PHE A 7 -2.42 -24.52 12.69
N SER A 8 -1.13 -24.53 13.09
CA SER A 8 -0.19 -23.46 12.74
C SER A 8 0.03 -23.34 11.22
N GLY A 9 0.13 -24.46 10.51
CA GLY A 9 0.23 -24.48 9.05
C GLY A 9 -0.99 -23.86 8.36
N LEU A 10 -2.20 -24.20 8.81
CA LEU A 10 -3.44 -23.61 8.26
C LEU A 10 -3.55 -22.11 8.55
N CYS A 11 -3.17 -21.67 9.75
CA CYS A 11 -3.12 -20.24 10.09
C CYS A 11 -2.13 -19.46 9.20
N ALA A 12 -0.96 -20.03 8.93
CA ALA A 12 0.03 -19.40 8.06
C ALA A 12 -0.50 -19.26 6.62
N VAL A 13 -1.07 -20.33 6.04
CA VAL A 13 -1.66 -20.29 4.70
C VAL A 13 -2.77 -19.25 4.60
N TYR A 14 -3.69 -19.22 5.57
CA TYR A 14 -4.76 -18.22 5.62
C TYR A 14 -4.21 -16.79 5.66
N PHE A 15 -3.17 -16.56 6.46
CA PHE A 15 -2.53 -15.26 6.56
C PHE A 15 -1.87 -14.84 5.23
N PHE A 16 -1.13 -15.75 4.58
CA PHE A 16 -0.53 -15.47 3.27
C PHE A 16 -1.57 -15.12 2.20
N ILE A 17 -2.69 -15.86 2.15
CA ILE A 17 -3.80 -15.54 1.23
C ILE A 17 -4.35 -14.14 1.51
N THR A 18 -4.55 -13.79 2.77
CA THR A 18 -5.06 -12.48 3.19
C THR A 18 -4.08 -11.36 2.83
N LEU A 19 -2.78 -11.60 3.03
CA LEU A 19 -1.72 -10.66 2.70
C LEU A 19 -1.64 -10.41 1.19
N ILE A 20 -1.64 -11.47 0.37
CA ILE A 20 -1.64 -11.37 -1.09
C ILE A 20 -2.87 -10.58 -1.58
N ARG A 21 -4.07 -10.90 -1.07
CA ARG A 21 -5.30 -10.16 -1.40
C ARG A 21 -5.19 -8.68 -1.04
N SER A 22 -4.62 -8.36 0.12
CA SER A 22 -4.45 -6.96 0.50
C SER A 22 -3.43 -6.23 -0.36
N LEU A 23 -2.34 -6.89 -0.78
CA LEU A 23 -1.35 -6.31 -1.69
C LEU A 23 -1.96 -6.04 -3.07
N ILE A 24 -2.76 -6.99 -3.60
CA ILE A 24 -3.48 -6.82 -4.86
C ILE A 24 -4.46 -5.64 -4.75
N SER A 25 -5.24 -5.56 -3.66
CA SER A 25 -6.17 -4.46 -3.45
C SER A 25 -5.46 -3.10 -3.38
N TRP A 26 -4.30 -3.05 -2.72
CA TRP A 26 -3.46 -1.85 -2.65
C TRP A 26 -2.93 -1.44 -4.02
N SER A 27 -2.40 -2.39 -4.78
CA SER A 27 -1.91 -2.15 -6.14
C SER A 27 -3.01 -1.65 -7.07
N ASN A 28 -4.20 -2.27 -7.01
CA ASN A 28 -5.34 -1.85 -7.84
C ASN A 28 -5.79 -0.42 -7.49
N LYS A 29 -5.95 -0.10 -6.20
CA LYS A 29 -6.32 1.26 -5.77
C LYS A 29 -5.28 2.31 -6.15
N TYR A 30 -4.00 1.97 -5.98
CA TYR A 30 -2.89 2.82 -6.41
C TYR A 30 -2.96 3.11 -7.91
N LYS A 31 -3.11 2.06 -8.72
CA LYS A 31 -3.21 2.18 -10.18
C LYS A 31 -4.40 3.03 -10.62
N THR A 32 -5.59 2.76 -10.08
CA THR A 32 -6.80 3.53 -10.38
C THR A 32 -6.61 5.02 -10.06
N PHE A 33 -5.97 5.35 -8.95
CA PHE A 33 -5.71 6.75 -8.58
C PHE A 33 -4.69 7.41 -9.52
N ILE A 34 -3.63 6.70 -9.91
CA ILE A 34 -2.67 7.20 -10.91
C ILE A 34 -3.35 7.47 -12.25
N ASP A 35 -4.20 6.54 -12.71
CA ASP A 35 -4.94 6.70 -13.97
C ASP A 35 -5.89 7.91 -13.89
N PHE A 36 -6.54 8.14 -12.74
CA PHE A 36 -7.32 9.35 -12.50
C PHE A 36 -6.45 10.62 -12.60
N CYS A 37 -5.33 10.70 -11.88
CA CYS A 37 -4.48 11.88 -11.93
C CYS A 37 -3.91 12.14 -13.33
N ARG A 38 -3.69 11.10 -14.14
CA ARG A 38 -3.28 11.21 -15.55
C ARG A 38 -4.34 11.85 -16.42
N LEU A 39 -5.59 11.41 -16.28
CA LEU A 39 -6.72 12.00 -17.01
C LEU A 39 -6.93 13.48 -16.63
N GLU A 40 -6.61 13.82 -15.39
CA GLU A 40 -6.65 15.19 -14.87
C GLU A 40 -5.41 16.03 -15.22
N GLY A 41 -4.36 15.43 -15.77
CA GLY A 41 -3.08 16.09 -16.03
C GLY A 41 -2.32 16.53 -14.78
N ASP A 42 -2.63 15.99 -13.60
CA ASP A 42 -2.02 16.38 -12.31
C ASP A 42 -0.70 15.62 -12.05
N ALA A 43 0.30 15.89 -12.90
CA ALA A 43 1.64 15.31 -12.79
C ALA A 43 2.35 15.66 -11.46
N GLU A 44 1.99 16.78 -10.84
CA GLU A 44 2.58 17.22 -9.58
C GLU A 44 2.10 16.35 -8.41
N THR A 45 0.79 16.09 -8.29
CA THR A 45 0.27 15.18 -7.25
C THR A 45 0.80 13.77 -7.41
N ILE A 46 0.89 13.29 -8.65
CA ILE A 46 1.53 12.03 -9.03
C ILE A 46 2.96 11.95 -8.44
N SER A 47 3.76 13.02 -8.57
CA SER A 47 5.13 13.08 -8.00
C SER A 47 5.17 12.99 -6.47
N TYR A 48 4.20 13.60 -5.79
CA TYR A 48 4.11 13.61 -4.32
C TYR A 48 3.71 12.26 -3.75
N ILE A 49 2.87 11.49 -4.45
CA ILE A 49 2.51 10.12 -4.06
C ILE A 49 3.58 9.08 -4.43
N GLY A 50 4.76 9.55 -4.87
CA GLY A 50 5.92 8.72 -5.17
C GLY A 50 5.94 8.16 -6.60
N TYR A 51 5.11 8.68 -7.50
CA TYR A 51 5.11 8.28 -8.91
C TYR A 51 5.81 9.32 -9.76
N LYS A 52 6.80 8.93 -10.56
CA LYS A 52 7.38 9.80 -11.58
C LYS A 52 7.39 9.04 -12.89
N GLU A 53 6.76 9.62 -13.93
CA GLU A 53 6.88 9.07 -15.28
C GLU A 53 8.35 9.16 -15.70
N PHE A 54 8.97 8.01 -15.92
CA PHE A 54 10.18 7.93 -16.72
C PHE A 54 9.76 7.91 -18.19
N TYR A 55 10.00 9.02 -18.88
CA TYR A 55 10.13 8.99 -20.34
C TYR A 55 11.34 8.11 -20.67
N GLY A 56 11.09 6.83 -20.96
CA GLY A 56 12.09 5.85 -21.36
C GLY A 56 12.83 5.21 -20.18
N GLU A 57 12.53 3.93 -19.97
CA GLU A 57 13.33 2.94 -19.22
C GLU A 57 13.50 3.13 -17.69
N GLU A 58 13.08 2.09 -16.98
CA GLU A 58 13.26 1.78 -15.55
C GLU A 58 12.32 2.42 -14.51
N TYR A 59 11.48 1.55 -13.94
CA TYR A 59 10.57 1.78 -12.83
C TYR A 59 11.35 2.08 -11.54
N GLY A 60 11.35 3.34 -11.06
CA GLY A 60 12.08 3.69 -9.83
C GLY A 60 11.44 4.80 -8.99
N LEU A 61 11.15 4.48 -7.72
CA LEU A 61 10.79 5.42 -6.66
C LEU A 61 11.99 6.36 -6.36
N ARG A 62 12.12 7.49 -7.06
CA ARG A 62 13.15 8.50 -6.77
C ARG A 62 12.57 9.90 -6.55
N LYS A 63 11.96 10.03 -5.37
CA LYS A 63 11.89 11.19 -4.46
C LYS A 63 10.80 10.83 -3.46
N SER A 64 11.21 10.27 -2.32
CA SER A 64 10.27 9.92 -1.26
C SER A 64 9.87 11.20 -0.52
N TYR A 65 8.90 11.94 -1.08
CA TYR A 65 8.12 12.87 -0.28
C TYR A 65 7.59 12.09 0.92
N SER A 66 7.60 12.72 2.10
CA SER A 66 7.06 12.07 3.29
C SER A 66 5.58 11.76 3.05
N LEU A 67 5.07 10.74 3.72
CA LEU A 67 3.63 10.44 3.70
C LEU A 67 2.78 11.67 4.05
N GLY A 68 3.29 12.53 4.95
CA GLY A 68 2.65 13.79 5.31
C GLY A 68 2.54 14.75 4.13
N ALA A 69 3.63 14.97 3.40
CA ALA A 69 3.64 15.83 2.22
C ALA A 69 2.69 15.32 1.11
N ALA A 70 2.61 13.99 0.94
CA ALA A 70 1.66 13.39 0.01
C ALA A 70 0.21 13.65 0.43
N LEU A 71 -0.12 13.50 1.71
CA LEU A 71 -1.46 13.75 2.24
C LEU A 71 -1.84 15.23 2.18
N GLU A 72 -0.93 16.14 2.51
CA GLU A 72 -1.15 17.58 2.39
C GLU A 72 -1.45 17.98 0.94
N ARG A 73 -0.72 17.40 -0.02
CA ARG A 73 -0.95 17.65 -1.44
C ARG A 73 -2.32 17.16 -1.89
N LEU A 74 -2.71 15.94 -1.50
CA LEU A 74 -4.03 15.39 -1.80
C LEU A 74 -5.15 16.24 -1.23
N ASN A 75 -5.01 16.70 0.02
CA ASN A 75 -6.00 17.57 0.65
C ASN A 75 -6.08 18.94 -0.06
N SER A 76 -4.92 19.53 -0.40
CA SER A 76 -4.89 20.79 -1.15
C SER A 76 -5.55 20.66 -2.53
N GLN A 77 -5.36 19.54 -3.22
CA GLN A 77 -6.04 19.30 -4.51
C GLN A 77 -7.54 19.07 -4.36
N TYR A 78 -7.96 18.38 -3.30
CA TYR A 78 -9.37 18.25 -2.98
C TYR A 78 -10.00 19.62 -2.71
N GLU A 79 -9.37 20.49 -1.92
CA GLU A 79 -9.87 21.84 -1.63
C GLU A 79 -9.97 22.72 -2.89
N LYS A 80 -9.05 22.53 -3.86
CA LYS A 80 -9.04 23.29 -5.12
C LYS A 80 -10.07 22.79 -6.14
N THR A 81 -10.22 21.47 -6.25
CA THR A 81 -10.98 20.84 -7.34
C THR A 81 -12.32 20.27 -6.91
N CYS A 82 -12.55 20.11 -5.60
CA CYS A 82 -13.67 19.39 -5.00
C CYS A 82 -13.85 17.94 -5.50
N LYS A 83 -12.81 17.34 -6.11
CA LYS A 83 -12.85 15.98 -6.64
C LYS A 83 -12.59 14.94 -5.56
N LYS A 84 -13.59 14.10 -5.31
CA LYS A 84 -13.63 13.16 -4.18
C LYS A 84 -12.49 12.14 -4.23
N GLU A 85 -11.97 11.83 -5.40
CA GLU A 85 -10.90 10.87 -5.65
C GLU A 85 -9.62 11.22 -4.87
N TYR A 86 -9.27 12.52 -4.78
CA TYR A 86 -8.13 12.99 -3.99
C TYR A 86 -8.33 12.74 -2.48
N PHE A 87 -9.53 13.01 -1.98
CA PHE A 87 -9.88 12.79 -0.58
C PHE A 87 -9.93 11.29 -0.23
N GLU A 88 -10.61 10.50 -1.05
CA GLU A 88 -10.76 9.05 -0.84
C GLU A 88 -9.41 8.33 -0.85
N TYR A 89 -8.51 8.73 -1.74
CA TYR A 89 -7.16 8.17 -1.79
C TYR A 89 -6.30 8.61 -0.60
N GLY A 90 -6.43 9.87 -0.15
CA GLY A 90 -5.80 10.35 1.08
C GLY A 90 -6.24 9.58 2.32
N GLU A 91 -7.55 9.38 2.48
CA GLU A 91 -8.11 8.56 3.56
C GLU A 91 -7.64 7.10 3.48
N TYR A 92 -7.58 6.54 2.28
CA TYR A 92 -7.06 5.20 2.06
C TYR A 92 -5.60 5.06 2.52
N ILE A 93 -4.75 6.03 2.20
CA ILE A 93 -3.36 6.05 2.66
C ILE A 93 -3.30 6.16 4.19
N ARG A 94 -4.11 7.06 4.78
CA ARG A 94 -4.13 7.31 6.22
C ARG A 94 -4.53 6.06 7.02
N ILE A 95 -5.59 5.38 6.62
CA ILE A 95 -6.08 4.15 7.27
C ILE A 95 -5.08 3.00 7.12
N ASN A 96 -4.43 2.88 5.97
CA ASN A 96 -3.55 1.75 5.69
C ASN A 96 -2.08 1.99 6.05
N ARG A 97 -1.74 3.18 6.57
CA ARG A 97 -0.37 3.56 6.98
C ARG A 97 0.32 2.51 7.85
N TYR A 98 -0.42 1.90 8.78
CA TYR A 98 0.11 0.94 9.74
C TYR A 98 -0.08 -0.52 9.33
N LYS A 99 -0.85 -0.81 8.26
CA LYS A 99 -1.11 -2.18 7.82
C LYS A 99 0.17 -2.89 7.36
N SER A 100 1.08 -2.17 6.71
CA SER A 100 2.37 -2.72 6.30
C SER A 100 3.22 -3.15 7.50
N ILE A 101 3.19 -2.40 8.60
CA ILE A 101 3.90 -2.76 9.84
C ILE A 101 3.28 -4.03 10.44
N LEU A 102 1.95 -4.09 10.49
CA LEU A 102 1.20 -5.27 10.93
C LEU A 102 1.54 -6.50 10.10
N TYR A 103 1.64 -6.37 8.77
CA TYR A 103 2.05 -7.46 7.89
C TYR A 103 3.47 -7.94 8.16
N VAL A 104 4.42 -7.02 8.36
CA VAL A 104 5.81 -7.36 8.70
C VAL A 104 5.89 -8.10 10.04
N ILE A 105 5.21 -7.59 11.09
CA ILE A 105 5.18 -8.22 12.42
C ILE A 105 4.63 -9.65 12.32
N VAL A 106 3.55 -9.85 11.58
CA VAL A 106 2.95 -11.19 11.47
C VAL A 106 3.81 -12.14 10.65
N ILE A 107 4.50 -11.67 9.59
CA ILE A 107 5.49 -12.49 8.88
C ILE A 107 6.59 -12.95 9.84
N PHE A 108 7.13 -12.05 10.68
CA PHE A 108 8.11 -12.41 11.70
C PHE A 108 7.57 -13.43 12.71
N LEU A 109 6.33 -13.25 13.18
CA LEU A 109 5.68 -14.22 14.07
C LEU A 109 5.50 -15.59 13.41
N CYS A 110 5.10 -15.63 12.14
CA CYS A 110 5.00 -16.88 11.39
C CYS A 110 6.36 -17.58 11.26
N ILE A 111 7.45 -16.84 10.99
CA ILE A 111 8.81 -17.39 10.92
C ILE A 111 9.24 -17.97 12.27
N ILE A 112 9.01 -17.24 13.37
CA ILE A 112 9.36 -17.69 14.73
C ILE A 112 8.61 -18.99 15.10
N VAL A 113 7.31 -19.08 14.78
CA VAL A 113 6.53 -20.29 15.06
C VAL A 113 7.06 -21.48 14.27
N VAL A 114 7.46 -21.28 13.01
CA VAL A 114 8.03 -22.35 12.18
C VAL A 114 9.40 -22.80 12.71
N THR A 115 10.27 -21.88 13.14
CA THR A 115 11.60 -22.22 13.65
C THR A 115 11.57 -22.87 15.03
N VAL A 116 10.58 -22.57 15.87
CA VAL A 116 10.39 -23.20 17.20
C VAL A 116 9.70 -24.57 17.09
N GLN A 117 8.97 -24.84 16.00
CA GLN A 117 8.29 -26.12 15.77
C GLN A 117 9.12 -27.16 15.00
N MET A 118 10.25 -26.74 14.40
CA MET A 118 11.30 -27.62 13.89
C MET A 118 12.12 -28.20 15.04
#